data_AF-A0AA52APZ1-F1
#
_entry.id   AF-A0AA52APZ1-F1
#
_cell.length_a   1.000
_cell.length_b   1.000
_cell.length_c   1.000
_cell.angle_alpha   90.00
_cell.angle_beta   90.00
_cell.angle_gamma   90.00
#
_symmetry.space_group_name_H-M   'P 1'
#
loop_
_entity.id
_entity.type
_entity.pdbx_description
1 polymer ?
#
loop_
_entity_poly.entity_id
_entity_poly.type
_entity_poly.pdbx_seq_one_letter_code
_entity_poly.pdbx_strand_id
1 'polypeptide(L)'
;MDRTLVTRSPHSSADWWITADQARHAAQSGLADAATAPDLLRTLTELDKARHESVVAVGAAVEALLEGGVAWEAIAAALGLGSVEEARQALATARQEAGAAIERRLGRRA
;
A
#
# COMPACT_ATOMS: atom_id res chain seq x y z
N MET A 1 -31.07 5.64 -14.44
CA MET A 1 -29.99 5.84 -15.41
C MET A 1 -28.69 5.73 -14.66
N ASP A 2 -28.04 4.58 -14.81
CA ASP A 2 -26.75 4.22 -14.21
C ASP A 2 -25.64 5.21 -14.58
N ARG A 3 -24.92 5.69 -13.57
CA ARG A 3 -23.59 6.28 -13.71
C ARG A 3 -22.69 5.70 -12.62
N THR A 4 -22.41 4.41 -12.72
CA THR A 4 -21.23 3.81 -12.10
C THR A 4 -20.01 4.39 -12.79
N LEU A 5 -19.50 5.51 -12.24
CA LEU A 5 -18.16 5.99 -12.50
C LEU A 5 -17.19 4.94 -11.93
N VAL A 6 -16.95 3.88 -12.71
CA VAL A 6 -15.79 3.01 -12.51
C VAL A 6 -14.59 3.88 -12.86
N THR A 7 -14.04 4.54 -11.85
CA THR A 7 -12.68 5.09 -11.91
C THR A 7 -11.74 3.89 -12.05
N ARG A 8 -11.51 3.43 -13.29
CA ARG A 8 -10.37 2.54 -13.56
C ARG A 8 -9.14 3.29 -13.10
N SER A 9 -8.45 2.75 -12.10
CA SER A 9 -7.09 3.16 -11.79
C SER A 9 -6.30 3.09 -13.10
N PRO A 10 -5.58 4.14 -13.52
CA PRO A 10 -4.85 4.18 -14.80
C PRO A 10 -3.67 3.18 -14.83
N HIS A 11 -3.43 2.47 -13.73
CA HIS A 11 -2.32 1.57 -13.48
C HIS A 11 -2.79 0.10 -13.50
N SER A 12 -1.96 -0.77 -14.07
CA SER A 12 -2.28 -2.21 -14.15
C SER A 12 -2.10 -2.94 -12.81
N SER A 13 -2.72 -4.10 -12.63
CA SER A 13 -2.45 -5.00 -11.47
C SER A 13 -0.98 -5.34 -11.34
N ALA A 14 -0.29 -5.56 -12.46
CA ALA A 14 1.15 -5.83 -12.46
C ALA A 14 1.92 -4.65 -11.85
N ASP A 15 1.53 -3.42 -12.17
CA ASP A 15 2.15 -2.23 -11.61
C ASP A 15 1.97 -2.16 -10.09
N TRP A 16 0.77 -2.46 -9.60
CA TRP A 16 0.45 -2.46 -8.18
C TRP A 16 1.19 -3.55 -7.40
N TRP A 17 1.24 -4.78 -7.92
CA TRP A 17 1.96 -5.87 -7.26
C TRP A 17 3.45 -5.60 -7.14
N ILE A 18 4.09 -5.03 -8.17
CA ILE A 18 5.51 -4.64 -8.10
C ILE A 18 5.73 -3.57 -7.02
N THR A 19 4.81 -2.61 -6.87
CA THR A 19 4.91 -1.58 -5.82
C THR A 19 4.79 -2.22 -4.43
N ALA A 20 3.86 -3.17 -4.26
CA ALA A 20 3.69 -3.87 -2.99
C ALA A 20 4.92 -4.68 -2.59
N ASP A 21 5.53 -5.41 -3.54
CA ASP A 21 6.72 -6.20 -3.26
C ASP A 21 7.95 -5.33 -2.94
N GLN A 22 8.17 -4.24 -3.68
CA GLN A 22 9.27 -3.30 -3.41
C GLN A 22 9.17 -2.67 -2.01
N ALA A 23 7.96 -2.25 -1.64
CA ALA A 23 7.71 -1.64 -0.35
C ALA A 23 7.86 -2.65 0.80
N ARG A 24 7.38 -3.89 0.61
CA ARG A 24 7.61 -5.00 1.55
C ARG A 24 9.10 -5.29 1.73
N HIS A 25 9.89 -5.32 0.65
CA HIS A 25 11.32 -5.57 0.71
C HIS A 25 12.07 -4.45 1.45
N ALA A 26 11.73 -3.19 1.17
CA ALA A 26 12.27 -2.04 1.88
C ALA A 26 11.99 -2.14 3.38
N ALA A 27 10.75 -2.48 3.76
CA ALA A 27 10.37 -2.68 5.15
C ALA A 27 11.16 -3.79 5.87
N GLN A 28 11.49 -4.88 5.16
CA GLN A 28 12.29 -5.97 5.71
C GLN A 28 13.77 -5.60 5.90
N SER A 29 14.31 -4.71 5.05
CA SER A 29 15.73 -4.34 5.09
C SER A 29 16.12 -3.37 6.22
N GLY A 30 15.15 -2.63 6.79
CA GLY A 30 15.40 -1.58 7.80
C GLY A 30 15.71 -2.06 9.22
N LEU A 31 15.69 -3.37 9.50
CA LEU A 31 15.76 -3.93 10.86
C LEU A 31 17.10 -4.62 11.22
N ALA A 32 18.13 -4.49 10.38
CA ALA A 32 19.44 -5.06 10.67
C ALA A 32 20.33 -4.06 11.45
N ASP A 33 20.65 -4.41 12.70
CA ASP A 33 21.71 -3.90 13.57
C ASP A 33 21.61 -2.49 14.17
N ALA A 34 21.52 -2.42 15.51
CA ALA A 34 21.73 -1.19 16.28
C ALA A 34 22.40 -1.48 17.63
N ALA A 35 23.59 -0.91 17.87
CA ALA A 35 24.39 -1.14 19.08
C ALA A 35 24.60 0.13 19.93
N THR A 36 24.21 1.32 19.46
CA THR A 36 24.42 2.61 20.17
C THR A 36 23.19 3.54 20.13
N ALA A 37 23.16 4.60 20.96
CA ALA A 37 22.03 5.55 21.05
C ALA A 37 21.77 6.39 19.77
N PRO A 38 22.78 6.83 19.01
CA PRO A 38 22.56 7.34 17.64
C PRO A 38 22.04 6.27 16.68
N ASP A 39 22.40 5.00 16.90
CA ASP A 39 21.82 3.90 16.13
C ASP A 39 20.34 3.71 16.47
N LEU A 40 19.91 3.95 17.72
CA LEU A 40 18.50 3.91 18.07
C LEU A 40 17.67 4.93 17.26
N LEU A 41 18.11 6.18 17.11
CA LEU A 41 17.40 7.16 16.29
C LEU A 41 17.37 6.74 14.81
N ARG A 42 18.46 6.17 14.30
CA ARG A 42 18.52 5.61 12.95
C ARG A 42 17.55 4.44 12.80
N THR A 43 17.51 3.51 13.75
CA THR A 43 16.60 2.36 13.76
C THR A 43 15.15 2.79 13.87
N LEU A 44 14.84 3.79 14.69
CA LEU A 44 13.48 4.34 14.77
C LEU A 44 13.06 5.00 13.45
N THR A 45 13.99 5.67 12.76
CA THR A 45 13.76 6.24 11.43
C THR A 45 13.55 5.16 10.37
N GLU A 46 14.38 4.11 10.37
CA GLU A 46 14.21 2.98 9.46
C GLU A 46 12.95 2.17 9.76
N LEU A 47 12.55 2.07 11.04
CA LEU A 47 11.28 1.44 11.43
C LEU A 47 10.09 2.28 10.97
N ASP A 48 10.14 3.60 11.11
CA ASP A 48 9.10 4.50 10.61
C ASP A 48 8.98 4.41 9.08
N LYS A 49 10.12 4.38 8.39
CA LYS A 49 10.17 4.14 6.94
C LYS A 49 9.60 2.77 6.56
N ALA A 50 9.99 1.70 7.27
CA ALA A 50 9.46 0.36 7.06
C ALA A 50 7.94 0.29 7.29
N ARG A 51 7.46 1.01 8.30
CA ARG A 51 6.04 1.15 8.58
C ARG A 51 5.31 1.87 7.45
N HIS A 52 5.87 2.97 6.96
CA HIS A 52 5.33 3.72 5.82
C HIS A 52 5.27 2.84 4.56
N GLU A 53 6.35 2.14 4.22
CA GLU A 53 6.39 1.24 3.07
C GLU A 53 5.39 0.07 3.23
N SER A 54 5.19 -0.43 4.44
CA SER A 54 4.15 -1.45 4.69
C SER A 54 2.73 -0.91 4.41
N VAL A 55 2.44 0.34 4.74
CA VAL A 55 1.16 1.00 4.42
C VAL A 55 0.98 1.14 2.91
N VAL A 56 2.04 1.57 2.19
CA VAL A 56 2.06 1.63 0.72
C VAL A 56 1.79 0.25 0.12
N ALA A 57 2.40 -0.81 0.66
CA ALA A 57 2.22 -2.18 0.18
C ALA A 57 0.78 -2.66 0.32
N VAL A 58 0.14 -2.40 1.48
CA VAL A 58 -1.26 -2.74 1.72
C VAL A 58 -2.18 -2.00 0.74
N GLY A 59 -1.98 -0.69 0.56
CA GLY A 59 -2.78 0.10 -0.37
C GLY A 59 -2.65 -0.39 -1.81
N ALA A 60 -1.43 -0.70 -2.25
CA ALA A 60 -1.17 -1.23 -3.58
C ALA A 60 -1.80 -2.61 -3.80
N ALA A 61 -1.71 -3.51 -2.82
CA ALA A 61 -2.35 -4.82 -2.90
C ALA A 61 -3.89 -4.71 -3.00
N VAL A 62 -4.50 -3.78 -2.26
CA VAL A 62 -5.94 -3.50 -2.36
C VAL A 62 -6.32 -2.99 -3.76
N GLU A 63 -5.58 -2.03 -4.32
CA GLU A 63 -5.82 -1.55 -5.68
C GLU A 63 -5.68 -2.67 -6.72
N ALA A 64 -4.68 -3.56 -6.58
CA ALA A 64 -4.49 -4.71 -7.45
C ALA A 64 -5.69 -5.69 -7.40
N LEU A 65 -6.20 -5.96 -6.20
CA LEU A 65 -7.37 -6.82 -6.00
C LEU A 65 -8.63 -6.21 -6.63
N LEU A 66 -8.85 -4.90 -6.43
CA LEU A 66 -9.99 -4.19 -7.01
C LEU A 66 -9.92 -4.15 -8.54
N GLU A 67 -8.75 -3.91 -9.12
CA GLU A 67 -8.55 -3.94 -10.58
C GLU A 67 -8.74 -5.35 -11.14
N GLY A 68 -8.34 -6.39 -10.38
CA GLY A 68 -8.60 -7.80 -10.67
C GLY A 68 -10.06 -8.25 -10.45
N GLY A 69 -10.96 -7.35 -10.05
CA GLY A 69 -12.40 -7.62 -9.90
C GLY A 69 -12.81 -8.21 -8.54
N VAL A 70 -11.94 -8.20 -7.54
CA VAL A 70 -12.28 -8.62 -6.17
C VAL A 70 -13.19 -7.59 -5.53
N ALA A 71 -14.32 -8.05 -5.00
CA ALA A 71 -15.31 -7.18 -4.36
C ALA A 71 -14.83 -6.70 -2.98
N TRP A 72 -15.32 -5.52 -2.57
CA TRP A 72 -14.97 -4.92 -1.28
C TRP A 72 -15.37 -5.79 -0.08
N GLU A 73 -16.42 -6.59 -0.22
CA GLU A 73 -16.89 -7.54 0.80
C GLU A 73 -15.82 -8.62 1.07
N ALA A 74 -15.17 -9.13 0.03
CA ALA A 74 -14.11 -10.11 0.17
C ALA A 74 -12.85 -9.50 0.80
N ILE A 75 -12.54 -8.25 0.46
CA ILE A 75 -11.43 -7.49 1.06
C ILE A 75 -11.69 -7.23 2.54
N ALA A 76 -12.90 -6.76 2.89
CA ALA A 76 -13.31 -6.54 4.28
C ALA A 76 -13.23 -7.84 5.09
N ALA A 77 -13.72 -8.96 4.54
CA ALA A 77 -13.64 -10.26 5.17
C ALA A 77 -12.19 -10.74 5.38
N ALA A 78 -11.32 -10.56 4.39
CA ALA A 78 -9.89 -10.91 4.50
C ALA A 78 -9.16 -10.10 5.58
N LEU A 79 -9.61 -8.88 5.85
CA LEU A 79 -9.06 -8.00 6.88
C LEU A 79 -9.74 -8.14 8.25
N GLY A 80 -10.77 -9.00 8.35
CA GLY A 80 -11.55 -9.16 9.58
C GLY A 80 -12.37 -7.94 9.97
N LEU A 81 -12.74 -7.10 9.01
CA LEU A 81 -13.53 -5.88 9.22
C LEU A 81 -15.03 -6.18 9.07
N GLY A 82 -15.85 -5.53 9.91
CA GLY A 82 -17.28 -5.82 10.04
C GLY A 82 -18.15 -5.23 8.93
N SER A 83 -17.61 -4.32 8.10
CA SER A 83 -18.32 -3.75 6.97
C SER A 83 -17.40 -3.28 5.84
N VAL A 84 -17.98 -3.14 4.64
CA VAL A 84 -17.32 -2.50 3.49
C VAL A 84 -16.93 -1.06 3.79
N GLU A 85 -17.77 -0.32 4.51
CA GLU A 85 -17.50 1.09 4.83
C GLU A 85 -16.32 1.21 5.80
N GLU A 86 -16.26 0.33 6.81
CA GLU A 86 -15.12 0.23 7.71
C GLU A 86 -13.83 -0.12 6.94
N ALA A 87 -13.89 -1.06 5.99
CA ALA A 87 -12.75 -1.38 5.14
C ALA A 87 -12.29 -0.21 4.27
N ARG A 88 -13.23 0.53 3.66
CA ARG A 88 -12.92 1.72 2.86
C ARG A 88 -12.27 2.80 3.71
N GLN A 89 -12.79 3.06 4.90
CA GLN A 89 -12.26 4.07 5.81
C GLN A 89 -10.87 3.67 6.35
N ALA A 90 -10.69 2.41 6.75
CA ALA A 90 -9.42 1.88 7.24
C ALA A 90 -8.32 1.91 6.17
N LEU A 91 -8.68 1.69 4.91
CA LEU A 91 -7.74 1.61 3.78
C LEU A 91 -7.58 2.94 3.02
N ALA A 92 -8.35 3.98 3.35
CA ALA A 92 -8.34 5.24 2.60
C ALA A 92 -6.94 5.85 2.49
N THR A 93 -6.24 6.00 3.62
CA THR A 93 -4.88 6.53 3.66
C THR A 93 -3.90 5.62 2.92
N ALA A 94 -3.98 4.30 3.12
CA ALA A 94 -3.09 3.34 2.47
C ALA A 94 -3.20 3.41 0.94
N ARG A 95 -4.43 3.52 0.41
CA ARG A 95 -4.69 3.64 -1.03
C ARG A 95 -4.17 4.96 -1.60
N GLN A 96 -4.30 6.07 -0.86
CA GLN A 96 -3.74 7.36 -1.27
C GLN A 96 -2.20 7.32 -1.34
N GLU A 97 -1.55 6.77 -0.31
CA GLU A 97 -0.09 6.62 -0.27
C GLU A 97 0.43 5.70 -1.38
N ALA A 98 -0.29 4.61 -1.66
CA ALA A 98 0.01 3.75 -2.80
C ALA A 98 -0.12 4.49 -4.14
N GLY A 99 -1.18 5.30 -4.30
CA GLY A 99 -1.34 6.22 -5.44
C GLY A 99 -0.14 7.15 -5.62
N ALA A 100 0.30 7.82 -4.56
CA ALA A 100 1.48 8.69 -4.62
C ALA A 100 2.76 7.91 -4.94
N ALA A 101 2.92 6.69 -4.41
CA ALA A 101 4.08 5.85 -4.67
C ALA A 101 4.18 5.41 -6.14
N ILE A 102 3.07 5.00 -6.75
CA ILE A 102 3.06 4.55 -8.14
C ILE A 102 3.31 5.71 -9.11
N GLU A 103 2.75 6.89 -8.86
CA GLU A 103 3.03 8.10 -9.65
C GLU A 103 4.52 8.48 -9.60
N ARG A 104 5.14 8.43 -8.41
CA ARG A 104 6.59 8.64 -8.26
C ARG A 104 7.42 7.59 -9.01
N ARG A 105 6.97 6.33 -9.06
CA ARG A 105 7.69 5.26 -9.75
C ARG A 105 7.59 5.39 -11.27
N LEU A 106 6.39 5.65 -11.78
CA LEU A 106 6.12 5.74 -13.22
C LEU A 106 6.55 7.08 -13.81
N GLY A 107 6.40 8.19 -13.08
CA GLY A 107 6.92 9.50 -13.46
C GLY A 107 8.46 9.58 -13.49
N ARG A 108 9.16 8.61 -12.89
CA ARG A 108 10.63 8.43 -13.04
C ARG A 108 11.04 7.58 -14.24
N ARG A 109 10.08 6.92 -14.90
CA ARG A 109 10.31 6.09 -16.10
C ARG A 109 9.96 6.80 -17.41
N ALA A 110 9.23 7.92 -17.35
CA ALA A 110 8.93 8.78 -18.50
C ALA A 110 10.08 9.76 -18.76
#